data_AF-B4I9W4-F1
#
_entry.id   AF-B4I9W4-F1
#
_cell.length_a   1.000
_cell.length_b   1.000
_cell.length_c   1.000
_cell.angle_alpha   90.00
_cell.angle_beta   90.00
_cell.angle_gamma   90.00
#
_symmetry.space_group_name_H-M   'P 1'
#
loop_
_entity.id
_entity.type
_entity.pdbx_description
1 polymer ?
#
loop_
_entity_poly.entity_id
_entity_poly.type
_entity_poly.pdbx_seq_one_letter_code
_entity_poly.pdbx_strand_id
1 'polypeptide(L)'
;MILSAQQREQLLGNFEAVCGEEGFGSSTWTIDLCYLLMRYQVCRTLCGTLRIRHGRPEALLPQSRGPRWPAQTLMKSRLAGATKGHGLLKKKADALQMRFRLILGKIIETKTLMGQVMKEAAFSLAEVKFTTGDINQIVLQNVTKAQIKIRTKKDNVAGVTLPIFEPYTDGVDTYELAGLARGGQQLAKLKKNYQSAVRLLVQLASLQTSFVTLDDVIKVTNRRVNAIEHVIIPRINRTIEYIISELDELEREEFYRLKKIQDKKREARKASDKLRAEQRLLGQVAEAQEVQNILDEDGDEDLLF
;
A
#
# COMPACT_ATOMS: atom_id res chain seq x y z
N MET A 1 21.50 20.58 17.77
CA MET A 1 21.94 21.45 16.67
C MET A 1 20.95 21.55 15.51
N ILE A 2 19.76 20.92 15.56
CA ILE A 2 18.83 20.86 14.42
C ILE A 2 17.58 21.75 14.62
N LEU A 3 17.20 22.04 15.86
CA LEU A 3 16.06 22.90 16.22
C LEU A 3 16.58 24.18 16.88
N SER A 4 15.91 25.31 16.64
CA SER A 4 16.23 26.58 17.31
C SER A 4 15.91 26.49 18.82
N ALA A 5 16.54 27.33 19.65
CA ALA A 5 16.37 27.27 21.11
C ALA A 5 14.90 27.39 21.53
N GLN A 6 14.13 28.25 20.85
CA GLN A 6 12.69 28.42 21.08
C GLN A 6 11.86 27.19 20.69
N GLN A 7 12.19 26.52 19.57
CA GLN A 7 11.52 25.30 19.14
C GLN A 7 11.80 24.12 20.09
N ARG A 8 13.00 24.09 20.69
CA ARG A 8 13.39 23.06 21.67
C ARG A 8 12.59 23.19 22.97
N GLU A 9 12.39 24.41 23.47
CA GLU A 9 11.59 24.65 24.67
C GLU A 9 10.10 24.32 24.43
N GLN A 10 9.56 24.67 23.26
CA GLN A 10 8.18 24.29 22.89
C GLN A 10 7.99 22.78 22.76
N LEU A 11 8.97 22.07 22.19
CA LEU A 11 8.91 20.61 22.04
C LEU A 11 9.01 19.89 23.38
N LEU A 12 9.85 20.38 24.29
CA LEU A 12 9.97 19.82 25.65
C LEU A 12 8.74 20.13 26.51
N GLY A 13 8.10 21.29 26.32
CA GLY A 13 6.88 21.67 27.04
C GLY A 13 5.62 20.92 26.60
N ASN A 14 5.52 20.54 25.32
CA ASN A 14 4.33 19.91 24.73
C ASN A 14 4.55 18.47 24.23
N PHE A 15 5.57 17.79 24.74
CA PHE A 15 6.02 16.49 24.23
C PHE A 15 4.90 15.43 24.26
N GLU A 16 4.14 15.35 25.35
CA GLU A 16 3.08 14.36 25.53
C GLU A 16 1.89 14.57 24.59
N ALA A 17 1.50 15.83 24.36
CA ALA A 17 0.40 16.18 23.45
C ALA A 17 0.77 15.88 21.98
N VAL A 18 2.01 16.17 21.58
CA VAL A 18 2.52 15.90 20.22
C VAL A 18 2.66 14.39 19.98
N CYS A 19 3.11 13.63 20.97
CA CYS A 19 3.16 12.17 20.86
C CYS A 19 1.77 11.53 20.77
N GLY A 20 0.76 12.10 21.43
CA GLY A 20 -0.63 11.65 21.38
C GLY A 20 -1.32 11.94 20.04
N GLU A 21 -1.18 13.14 19.49
CA GLU A 21 -1.79 13.54 18.21
C GLU A 21 -1.26 12.73 17.01
N GLU A 22 0.03 12.42 17.00
CA GLU A 22 0.71 11.77 15.87
C GLU A 22 0.73 10.23 15.99
N GLY A 23 0.23 9.66 17.10
CA GLY A 23 0.13 8.22 17.29
C GLY A 23 1.48 7.51 17.44
N PHE A 24 2.43 8.14 18.15
CA PHE A 24 3.76 7.59 18.44
C PHE A 24 3.64 6.22 19.12
N GLY A 25 4.22 5.18 18.52
CA GLY A 25 4.17 3.80 19.03
C GLY A 25 3.25 2.83 18.28
N SER A 26 2.50 3.29 17.27
CA SER A 26 1.78 2.40 16.33
C SER A 26 2.63 1.96 15.13
N SER A 27 3.75 2.66 14.87
CA SER A 27 4.64 2.41 13.75
C SER A 27 6.12 2.40 14.18
N THR A 28 7.03 1.91 13.33
CA THR A 28 8.46 1.85 13.63
C THR A 28 9.03 3.25 13.88
N TRP A 29 9.84 3.43 14.94
CA TRP A 29 10.36 4.72 15.44
C TRP A 29 10.95 5.66 14.36
N THR A 30 11.42 5.13 13.24
CA THR A 30 11.92 5.89 12.07
C THR A 30 10.83 6.66 11.30
N ILE A 31 9.59 6.18 11.31
CA ILE A 31 8.46 6.84 10.63
C ILE A 31 7.95 7.99 11.50
N ASP A 32 7.82 7.75 12.81
CA ASP A 32 7.35 8.73 13.77
C ASP A 32 8.33 9.94 13.89
N LEU A 33 9.64 9.67 13.81
CA LEU A 33 10.67 10.72 13.75
C LEU A 33 10.58 11.59 12.48
N CYS A 34 10.14 11.03 11.36
CA CYS A 34 10.01 11.74 10.09
C CYS A 34 8.83 12.73 10.10
N TYR A 35 7.72 12.39 10.76
CA TYR A 35 6.58 13.30 10.96
C TYR A 35 6.92 14.46 11.92
N LEU A 36 7.63 14.15 13.01
CA LEU A 36 8.11 15.17 13.95
C LEU A 36 9.03 16.19 13.24
N LEU A 37 9.93 15.73 12.37
CA LEU A 37 10.84 16.60 11.62
C LEU A 37 10.12 17.43 10.53
N MET A 38 9.02 16.95 9.95
CA MET A 38 8.19 17.74 9.03
C MET A 38 7.45 18.88 9.73
N ARG A 39 6.98 18.68 10.98
CA ARG A 39 6.23 19.70 11.74
C ARG A 39 7.09 20.93 12.10
N TYR A 40 8.40 20.75 12.24
CA TYR A 40 9.35 21.83 12.57
C TYR A 40 10.11 22.41 11.37
N GLN A 41 9.72 22.08 10.13
CA GLN A 41 10.32 22.60 8.88
C GLN A 41 11.86 22.48 8.83
N VAL A 42 12.43 21.44 9.43
CA VAL A 42 13.87 21.21 9.35
C VAL A 42 14.20 20.70 7.95
N CYS A 43 15.05 21.45 7.24
CA CYS A 43 15.48 21.16 5.88
C CYS A 43 15.98 19.71 5.70
N ARG A 44 15.56 19.08 4.60
CA ARG A 44 15.70 17.66 4.20
C ARG A 44 17.10 17.03 4.21
N THR A 45 18.15 17.70 4.66
CA THR A 45 19.55 17.29 4.46
C THR A 45 20.16 16.43 5.56
N LEU A 46 19.50 16.24 6.72
CA LEU A 46 20.14 15.58 7.89
C LEU A 46 19.59 14.19 8.26
N CYS A 47 18.61 13.64 7.54
CA CYS A 47 18.13 12.27 7.81
C CYS A 47 19.07 11.15 7.26
N GLY A 48 20.26 11.52 6.76
CA GLY A 48 21.23 10.61 6.15
C GLY A 48 22.31 10.04 7.08
N THR A 49 22.48 10.57 8.30
CA THR A 49 23.66 10.27 9.13
C THR A 49 23.41 9.36 10.34
N LEU A 50 22.22 8.78 10.49
CA LEU A 50 21.93 7.80 11.54
C LEU A 50 21.44 6.44 10.98
N ARG A 51 22.25 5.80 10.13
CA ARG A 51 22.07 4.38 9.76
C ARG A 51 23.20 3.58 10.39
N ILE A 52 22.97 3.10 11.61
CA ILE A 52 23.82 2.05 12.22
C ILE A 52 23.63 0.78 11.38
N ARG A 53 24.78 0.32 10.85
CA ARG A 53 25.15 -1.03 10.42
C ARG A 53 24.06 -2.10 10.54
N HIS A 54 23.51 -2.51 9.40
CA HIS A 54 23.51 -3.91 8.97
C HIS A 54 22.87 -4.03 7.57
N GLY A 55 23.62 -4.62 6.63
CA GLY A 55 23.04 -5.39 5.53
C GLY A 55 22.62 -4.64 4.26
N ARG A 56 23.53 -4.66 3.28
CA ARG A 56 23.40 -4.34 1.85
C ARG A 56 23.41 -2.85 1.46
N PRO A 57 24.42 -2.39 0.70
CA PRO A 57 24.38 -1.07 0.10
C PRO A 57 23.25 -1.05 -0.93
N GLU A 58 22.27 -0.21 -0.63
CA GLU A 58 21.30 0.33 -1.57
C GLU A 58 22.10 0.89 -2.76
N ALA A 59 21.98 0.23 -3.90
CA ALA A 59 22.67 0.62 -5.13
C ALA A 59 22.16 2.01 -5.54
N LEU A 60 22.88 3.04 -5.09
CA LEU A 60 22.89 4.36 -5.67
C LEU A 60 23.15 4.17 -7.16
N LEU A 61 22.13 4.45 -7.97
CA LEU A 61 22.31 4.62 -9.41
C LEU A 61 23.50 5.57 -9.60
N PRO A 62 24.51 5.19 -10.40
CA PRO A 62 25.68 6.03 -10.60
C PRO A 62 25.23 7.34 -11.27
N GLN A 63 25.25 8.43 -10.52
CA GLN A 63 24.88 9.78 -11.00
C GLN A 63 25.87 10.33 -12.03
N SER A 64 26.90 9.58 -12.41
CA SER A 64 27.98 10.01 -13.31
C SER A 64 27.94 9.38 -14.71
N ARG A 65 26.89 8.64 -15.08
CA ARG A 65 26.74 8.09 -16.44
C ARG A 65 25.35 8.44 -16.96
N GLY A 66 25.29 9.12 -18.10
CA GLY A 66 24.05 9.54 -18.76
C GLY A 66 23.05 8.39 -18.98
N PRO A 67 21.79 8.71 -19.29
CA PRO A 67 20.75 7.71 -19.49
C PRO A 67 21.15 6.77 -20.62
N ARG A 68 21.06 5.45 -20.36
CA ARG A 68 21.37 4.39 -21.31
C ARG A 68 20.13 3.53 -21.54
N TRP A 69 20.03 2.89 -22.71
CA TRP A 69 18.96 1.95 -23.06
C TRP A 69 18.53 0.97 -21.94
N PRO A 70 19.45 0.37 -21.16
CA PRO A 70 19.07 -0.51 -20.05
C PRO A 70 18.23 0.18 -18.95
N ALA A 71 18.43 1.48 -18.74
CA ALA A 71 17.65 2.27 -17.79
C ALA A 71 16.22 2.48 -18.28
N GLN A 72 16.00 2.67 -19.59
CA GLN A 72 14.67 2.81 -20.17
C GLN A 72 13.85 1.52 -19.99
N THR A 73 14.45 0.36 -20.27
CA THR A 73 13.81 -0.96 -20.09
C THR A 73 13.45 -1.21 -18.62
N LEU A 74 14.32 -0.81 -17.69
CA LEU A 74 14.04 -0.88 -16.25
C LEU A 74 12.88 0.02 -15.83
N MET A 75 12.76 1.23 -16.37
CA MET A 75 11.65 2.13 -16.05
C MET A 75 10.33 1.65 -16.67
N LYS A 76 10.37 1.12 -17.90
CA LYS A 76 9.21 0.49 -18.56
C LYS A 76 8.72 -0.75 -17.79
N SER A 77 9.63 -1.58 -17.28
CA SER A 77 9.25 -2.75 -16.46
C SER A 77 8.65 -2.33 -15.11
N ARG A 78 9.18 -1.27 -14.48
CA ARG A 78 8.59 -0.67 -13.26
C ARG A 78 7.20 -0.09 -13.51
N LEU A 79 6.98 0.57 -14.66
CA LEU A 79 5.67 1.08 -15.05
C LEU A 79 4.67 -0.07 -15.19
N ALA A 80 5.05 -1.12 -15.93
CA ALA A 80 4.22 -2.31 -16.10
C ALA A 80 3.93 -3.04 -14.77
N GLY A 81 4.88 -3.05 -13.84
CA GLY A 81 4.69 -3.56 -12.49
C GLY A 81 3.70 -2.70 -11.67
N ALA A 82 3.82 -1.38 -11.73
CA ALA A 82 2.95 -0.45 -11.04
C ALA A 82 1.51 -0.49 -11.57
N THR A 83 1.31 -0.58 -12.87
CA THR A 83 -0.04 -0.68 -13.48
C THR A 83 -0.71 -2.02 -13.15
N LYS A 84 0.03 -3.14 -13.21
CA LYS A 84 -0.47 -4.45 -12.75
C LYS A 84 -0.81 -4.43 -11.26
N GLY A 85 0.06 -3.85 -10.43
CA GLY A 85 -0.15 -3.70 -8.99
C GLY A 85 -1.39 -2.87 -8.66
N HIS A 86 -1.60 -1.75 -9.35
CA HIS A 86 -2.81 -0.93 -9.23
C HIS A 86 -4.08 -1.73 -9.55
N GLY A 87 -4.09 -2.48 -10.67
CA GLY A 87 -5.22 -3.31 -11.05
C GLY A 87 -5.57 -4.40 -10.02
N LEU A 88 -4.56 -5.04 -9.41
CA LEU A 88 -4.76 -6.04 -8.37
C LEU A 88 -5.32 -5.43 -7.08
N LEU A 89 -4.75 -4.29 -6.64
CA LEU A 89 -5.20 -3.59 -5.44
C LEU A 89 -6.64 -3.06 -5.60
N LYS A 90 -7.00 -2.57 -6.79
CA LYS A 90 -8.35 -2.12 -7.10
C LYS A 90 -9.38 -3.26 -7.00
N LYS A 91 -9.09 -4.41 -7.62
CA LYS A 91 -9.94 -5.62 -7.50
C LYS A 91 -10.09 -6.09 -6.05
N LYS A 92 -9.02 -6.02 -5.26
CA LYS A 92 -9.06 -6.34 -3.82
C LYS A 92 -9.95 -5.34 -3.06
N ALA A 93 -9.81 -4.05 -3.32
CA ALA A 93 -10.63 -3.01 -2.70
C ALA A 93 -12.12 -3.21 -3.01
N ASP A 94 -12.47 -3.48 -4.27
CA ASP A 94 -13.85 -3.72 -4.71
C ASP A 94 -14.46 -4.94 -4.00
N ALA A 95 -13.70 -6.04 -3.87
CA ALA A 95 -14.14 -7.25 -3.17
C ALA A 95 -14.37 -6.99 -1.66
N LEU A 96 -13.49 -6.23 -1.01
CA LEU A 96 -13.64 -5.83 0.39
C LEU A 96 -14.85 -4.91 0.57
N GLN A 97 -15.07 -3.98 -0.37
CA GLN A 97 -16.19 -3.02 -0.32
C GLN A 97 -17.54 -3.71 -0.54
N MET A 98 -17.62 -4.74 -1.38
CA MET A 98 -18.80 -5.59 -1.50
C MET A 98 -19.12 -6.28 -0.16
N ARG A 99 -18.13 -6.89 0.48
CA ARG A 99 -18.30 -7.55 1.80
C ARG A 99 -18.69 -6.55 2.89
N PHE A 100 -18.11 -5.36 2.88
CA PHE A 100 -18.43 -4.27 3.80
C PHE A 100 -19.91 -3.89 3.73
N ARG A 101 -20.47 -3.76 2.52
CA ARG A 101 -21.91 -3.46 2.33
C ARG A 101 -22.80 -4.60 2.84
N LEU A 102 -22.42 -5.86 2.61
CA LEU A 102 -23.17 -7.01 3.12
C LEU A 102 -23.17 -7.06 4.66
N ILE A 103 -22.04 -6.73 5.30
CA ILE A 103 -21.95 -6.67 6.76
C ILE A 103 -22.78 -5.50 7.30
N LEU A 104 -22.76 -4.34 6.63
CA LEU A 104 -23.55 -3.18 7.02
C LEU A 104 -25.06 -3.49 7.03
N GLY A 105 -25.57 -4.15 5.98
CA GLY A 105 -26.96 -4.61 5.95
C GLY A 105 -27.30 -5.53 7.12
N LYS A 106 -26.46 -6.55 7.36
CA LYS A 106 -26.63 -7.48 8.48
C LYS A 106 -26.58 -6.80 9.85
N ILE A 107 -25.75 -5.77 10.03
CA ILE A 107 -25.68 -5.00 11.28
C ILE A 107 -27.01 -4.29 11.53
N ILE A 108 -27.61 -3.68 10.51
CA ILE A 108 -28.90 -2.98 10.65
C ILE A 108 -29.99 -3.98 11.04
N GLU A 109 -30.10 -5.10 10.33
CA GLU A 109 -31.06 -6.18 10.62
C GLU A 109 -30.87 -6.76 12.03
N THR A 110 -29.63 -7.06 12.41
CA THR A 110 -29.34 -7.65 13.73
C THR A 110 -29.60 -6.63 14.85
N LYS A 111 -29.35 -5.34 14.61
CA LYS A 111 -29.61 -4.27 15.59
C LYS A 111 -31.10 -4.04 15.82
N THR A 112 -31.94 -4.13 14.79
CA THR A 112 -33.40 -4.04 14.96
C THR A 112 -33.95 -5.26 15.70
N LEU A 113 -33.49 -6.47 15.34
CA LEU A 113 -33.84 -7.72 16.05
C LEU A 113 -33.40 -7.68 17.52
N MET A 114 -32.17 -7.24 17.80
CA MET A 114 -31.67 -7.07 19.16
C MET A 114 -32.56 -6.11 19.96
N GLY A 115 -33.01 -5.01 19.35
CA GLY A 115 -33.92 -4.07 19.99
C GLY A 115 -35.27 -4.69 20.38
N GLN A 116 -35.79 -5.63 19.59
CA GLN A 116 -37.03 -6.36 19.91
C GLN A 116 -36.81 -7.37 21.04
N VAL A 117 -35.76 -8.21 20.94
CA VAL A 117 -35.45 -9.24 21.94
C VAL A 117 -35.10 -8.62 23.29
N MET A 118 -34.42 -7.47 23.32
CA MET A 118 -34.15 -6.75 24.57
C MET A 118 -35.42 -6.15 25.20
N LYS A 119 -36.38 -5.69 24.40
CA LYS A 119 -37.68 -5.24 24.93
C LYS A 119 -38.44 -6.40 25.56
N GLU A 120 -38.47 -7.57 24.91
CA GLU A 120 -39.11 -8.77 25.45
C GLU A 120 -38.41 -9.27 26.73
N ALA A 121 -37.08 -9.24 26.77
CA ALA A 121 -36.30 -9.57 27.96
C ALA A 121 -36.57 -8.61 29.12
N ALA A 122 -36.65 -7.30 28.85
CA ALA A 122 -37.00 -6.28 29.84
C ALA A 122 -38.44 -6.44 30.37
N PHE A 123 -39.38 -6.81 29.51
CA PHE A 123 -40.75 -7.11 29.93
C PHE A 123 -40.80 -8.35 30.82
N SER A 124 -40.07 -9.41 30.45
CA SER A 124 -39.93 -10.63 31.26
C SER A 124 -39.33 -10.31 32.65
N LEU A 125 -38.42 -9.34 32.72
CA LEU A 125 -37.83 -8.88 33.99
C LEU A 125 -38.88 -8.19 34.86
N ALA A 126 -39.77 -7.40 34.27
CA ALA A 126 -40.89 -6.78 34.98
C ALA A 126 -41.89 -7.83 35.52
N GLU A 127 -42.23 -8.86 34.73
CA GLU A 127 -43.06 -10.00 35.18
C GLU A 127 -42.44 -10.68 36.41
N VAL A 128 -41.13 -10.90 36.37
CA VAL A 128 -40.39 -11.55 37.46
C VAL A 128 -40.33 -10.68 38.72
N LYS A 129 -40.08 -9.37 38.58
CA LYS A 129 -40.12 -8.41 39.70
C LYS A 129 -41.50 -8.34 40.35
N PHE A 130 -42.57 -8.38 39.56
CA PHE A 130 -43.93 -8.36 40.08
C PHE A 130 -44.27 -9.60 40.90
N THR A 131 -43.86 -10.79 40.43
CA THR A 131 -44.20 -12.07 41.08
C THR A 131 -43.36 -12.38 42.31
N THR A 132 -42.08 -12.04 42.29
CA THR A 132 -41.10 -12.50 43.29
C THR A 132 -40.59 -11.36 44.18
N GLY A 133 -40.81 -10.10 43.81
CA GLY A 133 -40.26 -8.92 44.49
C GLY A 133 -38.79 -8.65 44.11
N ASP A 134 -37.99 -8.19 45.06
CA ASP A 134 -36.59 -7.78 44.82
C ASP A 134 -35.63 -8.98 44.68
N ILE A 135 -35.47 -9.45 43.45
CA ILE A 135 -34.53 -10.54 43.10
C ILE A 135 -33.08 -10.04 42.91
N ASN A 136 -32.89 -8.75 42.71
CA ASN A 136 -31.59 -8.16 42.36
C ASN A 136 -30.49 -8.51 43.38
N GLN A 137 -30.80 -8.45 44.69
CA GLN A 137 -29.81 -8.73 45.74
C GLN A 137 -29.34 -10.19 45.71
N ILE A 138 -30.28 -11.13 45.53
CA ILE A 138 -29.99 -12.57 45.48
C ILE A 138 -29.13 -12.90 44.27
N VAL A 139 -29.42 -12.30 43.10
CA VAL A 139 -28.63 -12.54 41.89
C VAL A 139 -27.22 -12.00 42.04
N LEU A 140 -27.06 -10.78 42.55
CA LEU A 140 -25.74 -10.15 42.70
C LEU A 140 -24.83 -10.88 43.69
N GLN A 141 -25.39 -11.41 44.79
CA GLN A 141 -24.62 -12.17 45.78
C GLN A 141 -24.16 -13.53 45.28
N ASN A 142 -24.92 -14.15 44.36
CA ASN A 142 -24.65 -15.50 43.87
C ASN A 142 -23.76 -15.53 42.61
N VAL A 143 -23.22 -14.38 42.16
CA VAL A 143 -22.30 -14.34 41.01
C VAL A 143 -20.92 -14.84 41.41
N THR A 144 -20.52 -16.02 40.92
CA THR A 144 -19.17 -16.57 41.14
C THR A 144 -18.42 -16.80 39.82
N LYS A 145 -18.97 -17.65 38.94
CA LYS A 145 -18.38 -17.98 37.63
C LYS A 145 -19.37 -17.64 36.51
N ALA A 146 -18.83 -17.13 35.40
CA ALA A 146 -19.62 -16.86 34.20
C ALA A 146 -19.99 -18.16 33.47
N GLN A 147 -21.29 -18.34 33.20
CA GLN A 147 -21.82 -19.47 32.43
C GLN A 147 -21.54 -19.35 30.92
N ILE A 148 -21.67 -18.13 30.38
CA ILE A 148 -21.42 -17.86 28.96
C ILE A 148 -20.05 -17.17 28.85
N LYS A 149 -19.14 -17.83 28.15
CA LYS A 149 -17.81 -17.32 27.80
C LYS A 149 -17.75 -17.06 26.30
N ILE A 150 -16.81 -16.23 25.87
CA ILE A 150 -16.61 -15.90 24.45
C ILE A 150 -15.27 -16.45 24.01
N ARG A 151 -15.25 -17.16 22.88
CA ARG A 151 -14.03 -17.59 22.19
C ARG A 151 -13.83 -16.74 20.95
N THR A 152 -12.60 -16.32 20.70
CA THR A 152 -12.23 -15.63 19.46
C THR A 152 -11.77 -16.64 18.41
N LYS A 153 -12.36 -16.55 17.22
CA LYS A 153 -11.99 -17.27 16.01
C LYS A 153 -11.46 -16.27 14.99
N LYS A 154 -10.56 -16.71 14.10
CA LYS A 154 -10.05 -15.89 13.01
C LYS A 154 -10.71 -16.36 11.71
N ASP A 155 -11.31 -15.43 10.99
CA ASP A 155 -11.85 -15.65 9.65
C ASP A 155 -11.02 -14.87 8.63
N ASN A 156 -10.86 -15.38 7.41
CA ASN A 156 -10.00 -14.77 6.40
C ASN A 156 -10.83 -14.36 5.18
N VAL A 157 -10.92 -13.05 4.95
CA VAL A 157 -11.67 -12.47 3.83
C VAL A 157 -10.71 -11.69 2.95
N ALA A 158 -10.48 -12.17 1.73
CA ALA A 158 -9.62 -11.53 0.72
C ALA A 158 -8.20 -11.14 1.25
N GLY A 159 -7.64 -11.98 2.14
CA GLY A 159 -6.32 -11.76 2.74
C GLY A 159 -6.31 -10.75 3.89
N VAL A 160 -7.47 -10.51 4.52
CA VAL A 160 -7.63 -9.76 5.77
C VAL A 160 -8.17 -10.72 6.82
N THR A 161 -7.51 -10.78 7.98
CA THR A 161 -7.97 -11.61 9.10
C THR A 161 -8.94 -10.83 9.97
N LEU A 162 -10.18 -11.32 10.06
CA LEU A 162 -11.25 -10.75 10.87
C LEU A 162 -11.42 -11.58 12.15
N PRO A 163 -11.50 -10.96 13.33
CA PRO A 163 -11.86 -11.65 14.56
C PRO A 163 -13.38 -11.87 14.61
N ILE A 164 -13.78 -13.14 14.76
CA ILE A 164 -15.16 -13.56 15.00
C ILE A 164 -15.30 -14.05 16.43
N PHE A 165 -16.41 -13.69 17.08
CA PHE A 165 -16.72 -14.15 18.44
C PHE A 165 -17.75 -15.28 18.41
N GLU A 166 -17.41 -16.41 19.01
CA GLU A 166 -18.31 -17.56 19.19
C GLU A 166 -18.66 -17.70 20.69
N PRO A 167 -19.95 -17.70 21.07
CA PRO A 167 -20.36 -17.91 22.45
C PRO A 167 -20.21 -19.39 22.81
N TYR A 168 -19.56 -19.67 23.93
CA TYR A 168 -19.38 -20.99 24.51
C TYR A 168 -20.05 -21.04 25.89
N THR A 169 -20.92 -22.02 26.11
CA THR A 169 -21.54 -22.27 27.41
C THR A 169 -20.74 -23.31 28.18
N ASP A 170 -20.11 -22.87 29.28
CA ASP A 170 -19.41 -23.75 30.20
C ASP A 170 -20.44 -24.18 31.27
N GLY A 171 -20.82 -25.45 31.24
CA GLY A 171 -22.05 -25.94 31.86
C GLY A 171 -21.94 -26.17 33.36
N VAL A 172 -22.46 -25.24 34.16
CA VAL A 172 -23.17 -25.47 35.43
C VAL A 172 -24.17 -24.31 35.61
N ASP A 173 -25.42 -24.61 35.91
CA ASP A 173 -26.45 -23.61 36.17
C ASP A 173 -26.42 -23.19 37.65
N THR A 174 -25.79 -22.06 37.97
CA THR A 174 -25.69 -21.57 39.37
C THR A 174 -27.02 -21.07 39.94
N TYR A 175 -28.03 -20.88 39.10
CA TYR A 175 -29.33 -20.29 39.46
C TYR A 175 -30.51 -21.27 39.34
N GLU A 176 -30.26 -22.58 39.20
CA GLU A 176 -31.35 -23.57 39.08
C GLU A 176 -32.25 -23.60 40.33
N LEU A 177 -31.67 -23.29 41.50
CA LEU A 177 -32.39 -23.22 42.78
C LEU A 177 -32.96 -21.83 43.09
N ALA A 178 -32.69 -20.82 42.27
CA ALA A 178 -33.20 -19.48 42.50
C ALA A 178 -34.71 -19.43 42.18
N GLY A 179 -35.53 -18.95 43.11
CA GLY A 179 -36.98 -18.81 42.88
C GLY A 179 -37.82 -20.06 43.18
N LEU A 180 -37.29 -21.05 43.91
CA LEU A 180 -38.07 -22.24 44.33
C LEU A 180 -39.31 -21.88 45.16
N ALA A 181 -39.25 -20.79 45.94
CA ALA A 181 -40.34 -20.39 46.83
C ALA A 181 -41.50 -19.69 46.09
N ARG A 182 -41.21 -18.83 45.11
CA ARG A 182 -42.19 -18.07 44.30
C ARG A 182 -41.58 -17.71 42.95
N GLY A 183 -42.35 -17.87 41.86
CA GLY A 183 -42.00 -17.32 40.54
C GLY A 183 -40.92 -18.04 39.73
N GLY A 184 -40.54 -19.28 40.10
CA GLY A 184 -39.47 -20.02 39.41
C GLY A 184 -39.69 -20.23 37.89
N GLN A 185 -40.94 -20.39 37.43
CA GLN A 185 -41.25 -20.51 36.00
C GLN A 185 -40.94 -19.21 35.23
N GLN A 186 -41.30 -18.07 35.82
CA GLN A 186 -41.06 -16.75 35.27
C GLN A 186 -39.56 -16.44 35.25
N LEU A 187 -38.82 -16.87 36.27
CA LEU A 187 -37.36 -16.75 36.31
C LEU A 187 -36.67 -17.60 35.23
N ALA A 188 -37.17 -18.82 34.98
CA ALA A 188 -36.67 -19.66 33.90
C ALA A 188 -36.93 -19.04 32.51
N LYS A 189 -38.12 -18.44 32.31
CA LYS A 189 -38.45 -17.69 31.08
C LYS A 189 -37.55 -16.48 30.90
N LEU A 190 -37.36 -15.68 31.96
CA LEU A 190 -36.42 -14.55 31.98
C LEU A 190 -35.02 -14.99 31.55
N LYS A 191 -34.51 -16.07 32.14
CA LYS A 191 -33.19 -16.61 31.84
C LYS A 191 -33.05 -17.00 30.37
N LYS A 192 -34.03 -17.69 29.80
CA LYS A 192 -34.04 -18.05 28.37
C LYS A 192 -34.00 -16.81 27.47
N ASN A 193 -34.79 -15.79 27.80
CA ASN A 193 -34.87 -14.53 27.04
C ASN A 193 -33.58 -13.69 27.14
N TYR A 194 -32.94 -13.64 28.32
CA TYR A 194 -31.64 -12.99 28.45
C TYR A 194 -30.51 -13.80 27.82
N GLN A 195 -30.59 -15.13 27.83
CA GLN A 195 -29.61 -15.98 27.17
C GLN A 195 -29.64 -15.82 25.65
N SER A 196 -30.83 -15.72 25.04
CA SER A 196 -30.98 -15.40 23.62
C SER A 196 -30.50 -13.98 23.30
N ALA A 197 -30.82 -13.00 24.15
CA ALA A 197 -30.33 -11.62 24.01
C ALA A 197 -28.80 -11.52 24.04
N VAL A 198 -28.13 -12.21 24.98
CA VAL A 198 -26.66 -12.23 25.07
C VAL A 198 -26.04 -12.89 23.84
N ARG A 199 -26.62 -13.98 23.33
CA ARG A 199 -26.15 -14.61 22.08
C ARG A 199 -26.21 -13.65 20.89
N LEU A 200 -27.32 -12.90 20.76
CA LEU A 200 -27.47 -11.88 19.71
C LEU A 200 -26.49 -10.71 19.88
N LEU A 201 -26.24 -10.26 21.12
CA LEU A 201 -25.25 -9.24 21.41
C LEU A 201 -23.84 -9.66 21.00
N VAL A 202 -23.45 -10.92 21.28
CA VAL A 202 -22.14 -11.45 20.87
C VAL A 202 -22.02 -11.48 19.35
N GLN A 203 -23.07 -11.88 18.64
CA GLN A 203 -23.09 -11.85 17.17
C GLN A 203 -22.96 -10.42 16.63
N LEU A 204 -23.71 -9.47 17.21
CA LEU A 204 -23.63 -8.06 16.81
C LEU A 204 -22.24 -7.47 17.07
N ALA A 205 -21.63 -7.76 18.23
CA ALA A 205 -20.29 -7.33 18.57
C ALA A 205 -19.23 -7.91 17.60
N SER A 206 -19.42 -9.16 17.16
CA SER A 206 -18.57 -9.79 16.14
C SER A 206 -18.64 -9.06 14.81
N LEU A 207 -19.86 -8.70 14.36
CA LEU A 207 -20.06 -7.94 13.13
C LEU A 207 -19.47 -6.52 13.24
N GLN A 208 -19.66 -5.83 14.37
CA GLN A 208 -19.12 -4.49 14.60
C GLN A 208 -17.59 -4.47 14.62
N THR A 209 -16.96 -5.42 15.30
CA THR A 209 -15.49 -5.50 15.36
C THR A 209 -14.91 -5.81 13.98
N SER A 210 -15.55 -6.75 13.26
CA SER A 210 -15.19 -7.05 11.86
C SER A 210 -15.38 -5.83 10.95
N PHE A 211 -16.41 -5.01 11.19
CA PHE A 211 -16.69 -3.81 10.40
C PHE A 211 -15.62 -2.73 10.58
N VAL A 212 -15.22 -2.43 11.82
CA VAL A 212 -14.17 -1.43 12.11
C VAL A 212 -12.83 -1.85 11.50
N THR A 213 -12.43 -3.10 11.73
CA THR A 213 -11.17 -3.62 11.18
C THR A 213 -11.16 -3.63 9.64
N LEU A 214 -12.28 -3.96 9.01
CA LEU A 214 -12.42 -3.96 7.56
C LEU A 214 -12.39 -2.54 6.98
N ASP A 215 -13.01 -1.56 7.63
CA ASP A 215 -13.01 -0.15 7.23
C ASP A 215 -11.59 0.44 7.17
N ASP A 216 -10.80 0.19 8.21
CA ASP A 216 -9.41 0.65 8.27
C ASP A 216 -8.57 0.07 7.13
N VAL A 217 -8.75 -1.21 6.83
CA VAL A 217 -8.05 -1.87 5.72
C VAL A 217 -8.49 -1.33 4.37
N ILE A 218 -9.78 -1.03 4.17
CA ILE A 218 -10.28 -0.40 2.95
C ILE A 218 -9.66 0.99 2.78
N LYS A 219 -9.64 1.82 3.84
CA LYS A 219 -9.00 3.15 3.81
C LYS A 219 -7.52 3.09 3.48
N VAL A 220 -6.77 2.15 4.06
CA VAL A 220 -5.35 1.95 3.74
C VAL A 220 -5.17 1.48 2.29
N THR A 221 -6.02 0.59 1.81
CA THR A 221 -5.95 0.08 0.42
C THR A 221 -6.26 1.18 -0.59
N ASN A 222 -7.30 1.99 -0.36
CA ASN A 222 -7.65 3.12 -1.22
C ASN A 222 -6.56 4.19 -1.24
N ARG A 223 -5.96 4.50 -0.08
CA ARG A 223 -4.79 5.41 -0.03
C ARG A 223 -3.62 4.89 -0.87
N ARG A 224 -3.34 3.58 -0.84
CA ARG A 224 -2.29 2.96 -1.66
C ARG A 224 -2.61 3.00 -3.15
N VAL A 225 -3.86 2.73 -3.53
CA VAL A 225 -4.33 2.82 -4.92
C VAL A 225 -4.13 4.24 -5.45
N ASN A 226 -4.56 5.26 -4.69
CA ASN A 226 -4.43 6.66 -5.04
C ASN A 226 -2.96 7.12 -5.12
N ALA A 227 -2.11 6.65 -4.21
CA ALA A 227 -0.68 6.94 -4.26
C ALA A 227 -0.02 6.37 -5.53
N ILE A 228 -0.42 5.18 -5.97
CA ILE A 228 0.10 4.59 -7.21
C ILE A 228 -0.38 5.41 -8.42
N GLU A 229 -1.67 5.73 -8.47
CA GLU A 229 -2.31 6.42 -9.59
C GLU A 229 -1.80 7.86 -9.78
N HIS A 230 -1.74 8.65 -8.71
CA HIS A 230 -1.45 10.08 -8.82
C HIS A 230 0.00 10.46 -8.50
N VAL A 231 0.77 9.61 -7.81
CA VAL A 231 2.16 9.92 -7.44
C VAL A 231 3.16 9.05 -8.18
N ILE A 232 3.02 7.72 -8.14
CA ILE A 232 4.05 6.82 -8.65
C ILE A 232 4.02 6.74 -10.17
N ILE A 233 2.86 6.49 -10.78
CA ILE A 233 2.73 6.39 -12.25
C ILE A 233 3.20 7.68 -12.94
N PRO A 234 2.74 8.88 -12.54
CA PRO A 234 3.19 10.12 -13.19
C PRO A 234 4.68 10.41 -12.97
N ARG A 235 5.28 10.00 -11.85
CA ARG A 235 6.73 10.14 -11.64
C ARG A 235 7.53 9.24 -12.57
N ILE A 236 7.09 7.99 -12.77
CA ILE A 236 7.75 7.06 -13.67
C ILE A 236 7.61 7.55 -15.12
N ASN A 237 6.43 8.00 -15.54
CA ASN A 237 6.21 8.54 -16.89
C ASN A 237 7.12 9.73 -17.19
N ARG A 238 7.18 10.73 -16.30
CA ARG A 238 8.10 11.87 -16.45
C ARG A 238 9.56 11.44 -16.57
N THR A 239 9.96 10.39 -15.85
CA THR A 239 11.33 9.85 -15.93
C THR A 239 11.57 9.14 -17.26
N ILE A 240 10.57 8.42 -17.78
CA ILE A 240 10.66 7.77 -19.11
C ILE A 240 10.75 8.81 -20.21
N GLU A 241 9.92 9.85 -20.15
CA GLU A 241 9.95 10.99 -21.10
C GLU A 241 11.33 11.65 -21.11
N TYR A 242 11.92 11.91 -19.93
CA TYR A 242 13.28 12.45 -19.83
C TYR A 242 14.34 11.52 -20.45
N ILE A 243 14.27 10.21 -20.18
CA ILE A 243 15.22 9.25 -20.77
C ILE A 243 15.08 9.20 -22.30
N ILE A 244 13.86 9.29 -22.83
CA ILE A 244 13.63 9.31 -24.28
C ILE A 244 14.19 10.58 -24.89
N SER A 245 13.92 11.75 -24.31
CA SER A 245 14.44 13.02 -24.84
C SER A 245 15.97 13.06 -24.87
N GLU A 246 16.64 12.50 -23.86
CA GLU A 246 18.10 12.44 -23.80
C GLU A 246 18.69 11.41 -24.77
N LEU A 247 18.04 10.25 -24.96
CA LEU A 247 18.46 9.27 -25.97
C LEU A 247 18.32 9.85 -27.38
N ASP A 248 17.20 10.52 -27.67
CA ASP A 248 16.95 11.16 -28.97
C ASP A 248 17.99 12.25 -29.26
N GLU A 249 18.47 12.99 -28.25
CA GLU A 249 19.50 14.02 -28.43
C GLU A 249 20.87 13.39 -28.71
N LEU A 250 21.24 12.32 -27.98
CA LEU A 250 22.45 11.56 -28.24
C LEU A 250 22.46 10.93 -29.65
N GLU A 251 21.33 10.37 -30.08
CA GLU A 251 21.16 9.83 -31.43
C GLU A 251 21.29 10.94 -32.49
N ARG A 252 20.73 12.13 -32.25
CA ARG A 252 20.93 13.28 -33.16
C ARG A 252 22.40 13.65 -33.26
N GLU A 253 23.11 13.77 -32.14
CA GLU A 253 24.55 14.11 -32.13
C GLU A 253 25.40 13.08 -32.89
N GLU A 254 25.14 11.78 -32.69
CA GLU A 254 25.80 10.71 -33.43
C GLU A 254 25.46 10.77 -34.93
N PHE A 255 24.19 11.00 -35.28
CA PHE A 255 23.76 11.13 -36.66
C PHE A 255 24.44 12.31 -37.36
N TYR A 256 24.55 13.48 -36.70
CA TYR A 256 25.25 14.63 -37.26
C TYR A 256 26.75 14.37 -37.45
N ARG A 257 27.41 13.68 -36.51
CA ARG A 257 28.82 13.28 -36.63
C ARG A 257 29.04 12.35 -37.83
N LEU A 258 28.23 11.30 -37.96
CA LEU A 258 28.29 10.36 -39.08
C LEU A 258 28.05 11.05 -40.42
N LYS A 259 27.05 11.93 -40.50
CA LYS A 259 26.77 12.73 -41.70
C LYS A 259 27.95 13.58 -42.11
N LYS A 260 28.62 14.27 -41.17
CA LYS A 260 29.81 15.08 -41.46
C LYS A 260 31.00 14.25 -41.94
N ILE A 261 31.18 13.04 -41.42
CA ILE A 261 32.23 12.12 -41.88
C ILE A 261 31.92 11.65 -43.31
N GLN A 262 30.67 11.32 -43.60
CA GLN A 262 30.24 10.89 -44.93
C GLN A 262 30.34 12.02 -45.95
N ASP A 263 29.98 13.26 -45.58
CA ASP A 263 30.16 14.45 -46.41
C ASP A 263 31.65 14.68 -46.72
N LYS A 264 32.54 14.57 -45.73
CA LYS A 264 34.00 14.66 -45.94
C LYS A 264 34.53 13.53 -46.84
N LYS A 265 34.08 12.29 -46.65
CA LYS A 265 34.47 11.14 -47.50
C LYS A 265 33.98 11.34 -48.94
N ARG A 266 32.79 11.95 -49.12
CA ARG A 266 32.23 12.29 -50.43
C ARG A 266 32.98 13.44 -51.10
N GLU A 267 33.38 14.46 -50.36
CA GLU A 267 34.22 15.56 -50.86
C GLU A 267 35.61 15.05 -51.26
N ALA A 268 36.21 14.18 -50.45
CA ALA A 268 37.49 13.53 -50.76
C ALA A 268 37.42 12.69 -52.04
N ARG A 269 36.37 11.86 -52.21
CA ARG A 269 36.14 11.11 -53.47
C ARG A 269 35.99 12.04 -54.68
N LYS A 270 35.20 13.12 -54.55
CA LYS A 270 35.04 14.11 -55.63
C LYS A 270 36.36 14.82 -55.97
N ALA A 271 37.22 15.09 -54.99
CA ALA A 271 38.53 15.71 -55.22
C ALA A 271 39.50 14.73 -55.90
N SER A 272 39.54 13.46 -55.49
CA SER A 272 40.34 12.43 -56.16
C SER A 272 39.88 12.17 -57.59
N ASP A 273 38.58 12.19 -57.84
CA ASP A 273 38.02 12.00 -59.19
C ASP A 273 38.37 13.17 -60.12
N LYS A 274 38.39 14.41 -59.59
CA LYS A 274 38.84 15.60 -60.33
C LYS A 274 40.33 15.55 -60.63
N LEU A 275 41.17 15.18 -59.67
CA LEU A 275 42.61 15.01 -59.90
C LEU A 275 42.89 13.90 -60.93
N ARG A 276 42.16 12.78 -60.89
CA ARG A 276 42.22 11.73 -61.93
C ARG A 276 41.76 12.23 -63.29
N ALA A 277 40.74 13.09 -63.36
CA ALA A 277 40.29 13.69 -64.62
C ALA A 277 41.29 14.72 -65.18
N GLU A 278 41.92 15.53 -64.32
CA GLU A 278 42.96 16.49 -64.69
C GLU A 278 44.24 15.78 -65.15
N GLN A 279 44.64 14.69 -64.49
CA GLN A 279 45.75 13.83 -64.93
C GLN A 279 45.47 13.16 -66.29
N ARG A 280 44.22 12.81 -66.59
CA ARG A 280 43.80 12.33 -67.92
C ARG A 280 43.82 13.44 -68.98
N LEU A 281 43.55 14.69 -68.62
CA LEU A 281 43.57 15.84 -69.53
C LEU A 281 44.99 16.38 -69.81
N LEU A 282 45.91 16.27 -68.85
CA LEU A 282 47.31 16.71 -68.96
C LEU A 282 48.23 15.75 -69.74
N GLY A 283 47.71 14.63 -70.24
CA GLY A 283 48.42 13.79 -71.22
C GLY A 283 49.70 13.11 -70.70
N GLN A 284 49.82 12.86 -69.39
CA GLN A 284 50.92 12.09 -68.81
C GLN A 284 50.42 10.79 -68.17
N VAL A 285 49.87 9.88 -68.98
CA VAL A 285 50.15 8.44 -68.87
C VAL A 285 50.00 7.87 -70.27
N ALA A 286 51.08 7.29 -70.80
CA ALA A 286 51.03 6.35 -71.91
C ALA A 286 50.07 5.20 -71.56
N GLU A 287 49.59 4.47 -72.55
CA GLU A 287 48.83 3.23 -72.37
C GLU A 287 49.63 2.21 -71.54
N ALA A 288 49.54 2.30 -70.21
CA ALA A 288 49.83 1.21 -69.31
C ALA A 288 48.50 0.51 -69.06
N GLN A 289 48.24 -0.53 -69.84
CA GLN A 289 47.40 -1.63 -69.41
C GLN A 289 48.04 -2.26 -68.16
N GLU A 290 47.83 -1.65 -67.00
CA GLU A 290 48.03 -2.32 -65.71
C GLU A 290 46.66 -2.67 -65.16
N VAL A 291 46.36 -3.96 -65.32
CA VAL A 291 45.41 -4.80 -64.60
C VAL A 291 44.60 -4.06 -63.53
N GLN A 292 43.28 -4.06 -63.69
CA GLN A 292 42.35 -3.85 -62.58
C GLN A 292 42.72 -4.81 -61.45
N ASN A 293 43.41 -4.32 -60.42
CA ASN A 293 43.44 -4.99 -59.13
C ASN A 293 42.01 -4.95 -58.58
N ILE A 294 41.29 -6.04 -58.83
CA ILE A 294 39.97 -6.38 -58.27
C ILE A 294 40.03 -6.50 -56.72
N LEU A 295 41.22 -6.34 -56.12
CA LEU A 295 41.42 -6.41 -54.67
C LEU A 295 41.20 -5.07 -53.93
N ASP A 296 40.96 -3.97 -54.64
CA ASP A 296 40.50 -2.70 -54.04
C ASP A 296 38.98 -2.49 -54.26
N GLU A 297 38.23 -3.56 -54.52
CA GLU A 297 36.79 -3.57 -54.25
C GLU A 297 36.59 -3.30 -52.76
N ASP A 298 36.07 -2.12 -52.48
CA ASP A 298 35.05 -1.93 -51.45
C ASP A 298 35.29 -2.77 -50.18
N GLY A 299 36.37 -2.43 -49.48
CA GLY A 299 36.34 -2.42 -48.02
C GLY A 299 35.31 -1.41 -47.53
N ASP A 300 34.05 -1.60 -47.91
CA ASP A 300 32.95 -1.34 -47.01
C ASP A 300 33.19 -2.30 -45.85
N GLU A 301 34.07 -1.88 -44.92
CA GLU A 301 33.96 -2.32 -43.54
C GLU A 301 32.52 -1.99 -43.17
N ASP A 302 31.70 -3.04 -43.22
CA ASP A 302 30.32 -3.04 -42.83
C ASP A 302 30.18 -2.10 -41.64
N LEU A 303 29.41 -1.03 -41.83
CA LEU A 303 28.77 -0.33 -40.74
C LEU A 303 27.81 -1.34 -40.11
N LEU A 304 28.37 -2.23 -39.29
CA LEU A 304 27.67 -3.12 -38.40
C LEU A 304 26.89 -2.24 -37.43
N PHE A 305 25.57 -2.26 -37.62
CA PHE A 305 24.58 -1.90 -36.61
C PHE A 305 24.78 -2.72 -35.33
#